data_AF-B3CS62-F1
#
_entry.id   AF-B3CS62-F1
#
_cell.length_a   1.000
_cell.length_b   1.000
_cell.length_c   1.000
_cell.angle_alpha   90.00
_cell.angle_beta   90.00
_cell.angle_gamma   90.00
#
_symmetry.space_group_name_H-M   'P 1'
#
loop_
_entity.id
_entity.type
_entity.pdbx_description
1 polymer ?
#
loop_
_entity_poly.entity_id
_entity_poly.type
_entity_poly.pdbx_seq_one_letter_code
_entity_poly.pdbx_strand_id
1 'polypeptide(L)'
;MYYFVIERYVQLKLAIGEHFYDIDQIGIKFYSLRFKKWMHLNAQDFLHEFYTGQHGFKIQQLLEFLINSALLESLVVFTIGVIISIVFFTAQGKNTIIKAKIRGADFVEYKLPI
;
A
#
# COMPACT_ATOMS: atom_id res chain seq x y z
N MET A 1 16.31 7.60 1.47
CA MET A 1 15.45 6.78 2.35
C MET A 1 15.47 7.26 3.80
N TYR A 2 16.63 7.42 4.45
CA TYR A 2 16.71 7.87 5.86
C TYR A 2 15.95 9.18 6.16
N TYR A 3 16.22 10.25 5.43
CA TYR A 3 15.54 11.54 5.61
C TYR A 3 14.03 11.49 5.32
N PHE A 4 13.58 10.56 4.46
CA PHE A 4 12.16 10.36 4.18
C PHE A 4 11.42 9.75 5.37
N VAL A 5 12.01 8.74 6.01
CA VAL A 5 11.42 8.12 7.21
C VAL A 5 11.30 9.14 8.34
N ILE A 6 12.31 10.02 8.48
CA ILE A 6 12.28 11.11 9.44
C ILE A 6 11.15 12.10 9.10
N GLU A 7 11.00 12.50 7.84
CA GLU A 7 9.92 13.40 7.42
C GLU A 7 8.52 12.84 7.74
N ARG A 8 8.27 11.55 7.45
CA ARG A 8 7.00 10.90 7.82
C ARG A 8 6.77 10.85 9.32
N TYR A 9 7.83 10.61 10.09
CA TYR A 9 7.76 10.65 11.55
C TYR A 9 7.47 12.06 12.07
N VAL A 10 8.07 13.10 11.47
CA VAL A 10 7.80 14.50 11.82
C VAL A 10 6.36 14.89 11.51
N GLN A 11 5.85 14.54 10.33
CA GLN A 11 4.44 14.79 9.97
C GLN A 11 3.48 14.10 10.93
N LEU A 12 3.74 12.85 11.29
CA LEU A 12 2.93 12.13 12.28
C LEU A 12 3.00 12.80 13.65
N LYS A 13 4.20 13.21 14.06
CA LYS A 13 4.43 13.87 15.35
C LYS A 13 3.77 15.26 15.40
N LEU A 14 3.73 15.99 14.30
CA LEU A 14 2.98 17.24 14.18
C LEU A 14 1.49 17.00 14.23
N ALA A 15 0.96 16.08 13.42
CA ALA A 15 -0.48 15.79 13.36
C ALA A 15 -1.05 15.34 14.72
N ILE A 16 -0.27 14.58 15.48
CA ILE A 16 -0.66 14.17 16.84
C ILE A 16 -0.35 15.28 17.85
N GLY A 17 0.84 15.87 17.77
CA GLY A 17 1.36 16.82 18.75
C GLY A 17 0.64 18.16 18.75
N GLU A 18 0.13 18.62 17.61
CA GLU A 18 -0.69 19.84 17.46
C GLU A 18 -1.96 19.78 18.33
N HIS A 19 -2.43 18.57 18.65
CA HIS A 19 -3.58 18.40 19.56
C HIS A 19 -3.22 18.62 21.04
N PHE A 20 -1.95 18.53 21.41
CA PHE A 20 -1.50 18.52 22.81
C PHE A 20 -0.53 19.67 23.16
N TYR A 21 0.18 20.21 22.18
CA TYR A 21 1.24 21.20 22.35
C TYR A 21 1.22 22.21 21.19
N ASP A 22 1.68 23.43 21.45
CA ASP A 22 1.95 24.40 20.39
C ASP A 22 2.99 23.84 19.42
N ILE A 23 2.79 24.09 18.13
CA ILE A 23 3.61 23.58 17.03
C ILE A 23 5.10 23.92 17.24
N ASP A 24 5.39 25.10 17.80
CA ASP A 24 6.75 25.58 18.09
C ASP A 24 7.51 24.76 19.13
N GLN A 25 6.79 24.00 19.96
CA GLN A 25 7.37 23.14 21.00
C GLN A 25 7.69 21.74 20.49
N ILE A 26 7.23 21.38 19.29
CA ILE A 26 7.38 20.04 18.72
C ILE A 26 8.74 19.94 18.04
N GLY A 27 9.78 19.68 18.82
CA GLY A 27 11.13 19.47 18.30
C GLY A 27 11.38 18.04 17.79
N ILE A 28 12.29 17.90 16.82
CA ILE A 28 12.86 16.61 16.43
C ILE A 28 14.39 16.62 16.59
N LYS A 29 14.91 15.52 17.13
CA LYS A 29 16.35 15.23 17.13
C LYS A 29 16.63 14.18 16.05
N PHE A 30 17.49 14.50 15.10
CA PHE A 30 17.89 13.57 14.05
C PHE A 30 19.39 13.70 13.77
N TYR A 31 19.96 12.67 13.16
CA TYR A 31 21.35 12.69 12.76
C TYR A 31 21.45 13.29 11.35
N SER A 32 22.09 14.45 11.22
CA SER A 32 22.29 15.05 9.91
C SER A 32 23.47 14.37 9.21
N LEU A 33 23.18 13.61 8.14
CA LEU A 33 24.19 13.00 7.28
C LEU A 33 25.07 14.04 6.57
N ARG A 34 24.52 15.23 6.27
CA ARG A 34 25.27 16.34 5.63
C ARG A 34 26.40 16.85 6.52
N PHE A 35 26.10 17.05 7.80
CA PHE A 35 27.04 17.62 8.76
C PHE A 35 27.68 16.57 9.68
N LYS A 36 27.32 15.29 9.51
CA LYS A 36 27.72 14.14 10.34
C LYS A 36 27.61 14.43 11.85
N LYS A 37 26.53 15.09 12.25
CA LYS A 37 26.27 15.46 13.65
C LYS A 37 24.80 15.34 14.00
N TRP A 38 24.53 15.13 15.28
CA TRP A 38 23.17 15.22 15.83
C TRP A 38 22.71 16.67 15.80
N MET A 39 21.52 16.90 15.26
CA MET A 39 20.86 18.19 15.26
C MET A 39 19.51 18.09 15.94
N HIS A 40 19.12 19.19 16.56
CA HIS A 40 17.80 19.40 17.09
C HIS A 40 17.21 20.60 16.36
N LEU A 41 16.07 20.40 15.70
CA LEU A 41 15.33 21.43 14.99
C LEU A 41 13.87 21.33 15.38
N ASN A 42 13.15 22.44 15.29
CA ASN A 42 11.70 22.43 15.33
C ASN A 42 11.18 21.58 14.14
N ALA A 43 10.09 20.85 14.34
CA ALA A 43 9.43 20.05 13.32
C ALA A 43 9.05 20.89 12.09
N GLN A 44 8.58 22.12 12.29
CA GLN A 44 8.23 23.03 11.20
C GLN A 44 9.46 23.46 10.38
N ASP A 45 10.53 23.86 11.05
CA ASP A 45 11.79 24.25 10.41
C ASP A 45 12.42 23.07 9.65
N PHE A 46 12.35 21.87 10.22
CA PHE A 46 12.82 20.66 9.56
C PHE A 46 12.04 20.38 8.27
N LEU A 47 10.70 20.48 8.29
CA LEU A 47 9.89 20.30 7.09
C LEU A 47 10.20 21.37 6.04
N HIS A 48 10.35 22.63 6.47
CA HIS A 48 10.69 23.71 5.57
C HIS A 48 12.03 23.47 4.87
N GLU A 49 13.08 23.11 5.61
CA GLU A 49 14.41 22.77 5.06
C GLU A 49 14.35 21.51 4.17
N PHE A 50 13.52 20.54 4.53
CA PHE A 50 13.36 19.31 3.76
C PHE A 50 12.73 19.57 2.38
N TYR A 51 11.66 20.36 2.31
CA TYR A 51 10.97 20.69 1.06
C TYR A 51 11.71 21.70 0.20
N THR A 52 12.44 22.65 0.79
CA THR A 52 13.31 23.57 0.04
C THR A 52 14.61 22.90 -0.42
N GLY A 53 15.01 21.80 0.21
CA GLY A 53 16.18 21.02 -0.20
C GLY A 53 15.94 20.13 -1.43
N GLN A 54 17.01 19.89 -2.20
CA GLN A 54 17.01 18.96 -3.35
C GLN A 54 16.52 17.53 -3.00
N HIS A 55 16.63 17.14 -1.73
CA HIS A 55 16.19 15.83 -1.25
C HIS A 55 14.66 15.72 -1.18
N GLY A 56 13.96 16.76 -0.72
CA GLY A 56 12.49 16.75 -0.65
C GLY A 56 11.84 16.66 -2.02
N PHE A 57 12.37 17.39 -3.00
CA PHE A 57 11.86 17.38 -4.37
C PHE A 57 11.90 15.99 -5.03
N LYS A 58 13.03 15.27 -4.90
CA LYS A 58 13.16 13.90 -5.43
C LYS A 58 12.25 12.91 -4.72
N ILE A 59 12.03 13.10 -3.42
CA ILE A 59 11.17 12.24 -2.62
C ILE A 59 9.70 12.47 -2.97
N GLN A 60 9.29 13.72 -3.17
CA GLN A 60 7.94 14.05 -3.61
C GLN A 60 7.64 13.46 -5.00
N GLN A 61 8.58 13.58 -5.95
CA GLN A 61 8.45 12.92 -7.26
C GLN A 61 8.34 11.39 -7.15
N LEU A 62 9.15 10.76 -6.29
CA LEU A 62 9.05 9.32 -6.05
C LEU A 62 7.69 8.94 -5.43
N LEU A 63 7.14 9.79 -4.58
CA LEU A 63 5.86 9.54 -3.93
C LEU A 63 4.68 9.71 -4.88
N GLU A 64 4.71 10.77 -5.70
CA GLU A 64 3.76 10.97 -6.79
C GLU A 64 3.83 9.82 -7.81
N PHE A 65 5.04 9.34 -8.13
CA PHE A 65 5.22 8.15 -8.98
C PHE A 65 4.62 6.88 -8.34
N LEU A 66 4.86 6.66 -7.04
CA LEU A 66 4.31 5.52 -6.29
C LEU A 66 2.78 5.55 -6.23
N ILE A 67 2.19 6.72 -5.98
CA ILE A 67 0.74 6.85 -5.86
C ILE A 67 0.05 6.81 -7.24
N ASN A 68 0.58 7.52 -8.23
CA ASN A 68 -0.11 7.66 -9.51
C ASN A 68 0.21 6.54 -10.51
N SER A 69 1.44 6.04 -10.52
CA SER A 69 1.84 4.95 -11.43
C SER A 69 1.71 3.60 -10.74
N ALA A 70 2.41 3.40 -9.62
CA ALA A 70 2.55 2.05 -9.06
C ALA A 70 1.26 1.52 -8.39
N LEU A 71 0.53 2.35 -7.63
CA LEU A 71 -0.76 1.93 -7.06
C LEU A 71 -1.81 1.71 -8.14
N LEU A 72 -1.86 2.57 -9.17
CA LEU A 72 -2.80 2.43 -10.27
C LEU A 72 -2.52 1.17 -11.09
N GLU A 73 -1.26 0.93 -11.46
CA GLU A 73 -0.83 -0.28 -12.17
C GLU A 73 -1.13 -1.54 -11.35
N SER A 74 -0.86 -1.52 -10.04
CA SER A 74 -1.20 -2.63 -9.15
C SER A 74 -2.71 -2.88 -9.07
N LEU A 75 -3.53 -1.82 -9.02
CA LEU A 75 -4.98 -1.91 -8.99
C LEU A 75 -5.54 -2.52 -10.29
N VAL A 76 -4.99 -2.10 -11.43
CA VAL A 76 -5.38 -2.62 -12.75
C VAL A 76 -5.06 -4.11 -12.88
N VAL A 77 -3.82 -4.52 -12.55
CA VAL A 77 -3.41 -5.93 -12.60
C VAL A 77 -4.23 -6.79 -11.64
N PHE A 78 -4.51 -6.29 -10.43
CA PHE A 78 -5.35 -6.99 -9.46
C PHE A 78 -6.78 -7.19 -9.99
N THR A 79 -7.38 -6.14 -10.56
CA THR A 79 -8.74 -6.19 -11.11
C THR A 79 -8.84 -7.19 -12.26
N ILE A 80 -7.85 -7.19 -13.17
CA ILE A 80 -7.78 -8.17 -14.27
C ILE A 80 -7.66 -9.60 -13.72
N GLY A 81 -6.79 -9.81 -12.72
CA GLY A 81 -6.61 -11.11 -12.07
C GLY A 81 -7.89 -11.63 -11.41
N VAL A 82 -8.66 -10.75 -10.76
CA VAL A 82 -9.96 -11.10 -10.16
C VAL A 82 -10.97 -11.50 -11.24
N ILE A 83 -11.08 -10.74 -12.33
CA ILE A 83 -11.99 -11.07 -13.45
C ILE A 83 -11.63 -12.44 -14.04
N ILE A 84 -10.34 -12.68 -14.32
CA ILE A 84 -9.86 -13.96 -14.85
C ILE A 84 -10.20 -15.10 -13.89
N SER A 85 -9.98 -14.89 -12.59
CA SER A 85 -10.30 -15.89 -11.56
C SER A 85 -11.79 -16.21 -11.53
N ILE A 86 -12.67 -15.21 -11.58
CA ILE A 86 -14.13 -15.41 -11.60
C ILE A 86 -14.57 -16.20 -12.85
N VAL A 87 -14.05 -15.85 -14.02
CA VAL A 87 -14.36 -16.56 -15.28
C VAL A 87 -13.88 -18.01 -15.21
N PHE A 88 -12.68 -18.24 -14.70
CA PHE A 88 -12.11 -19.56 -14.52
C PHE A 88 -12.93 -20.42 -13.55
N PHE A 89 -13.30 -19.88 -12.39
CA PHE A 89 -14.17 -20.57 -11.43
C PHE A 89 -15.56 -20.85 -12.00
N THR A 90 -16.12 -19.94 -12.80
CA THR A 90 -17.43 -20.16 -13.44
C THR A 90 -17.36 -21.26 -14.50
N ALA A 91 -16.30 -21.29 -15.32
CA ALA A 91 -16.10 -22.31 -16.34
C ALA A 91 -15.78 -23.69 -15.73
N GLN A 92 -14.85 -23.74 -14.77
CA GLN A 92 -14.52 -24.98 -14.06
C GLN A 92 -15.66 -25.46 -13.18
N GLY A 93 -16.36 -24.55 -12.49
CA GLY A 93 -17.54 -24.87 -11.68
C GLY A 93 -18.64 -25.50 -12.51
N LYS A 94 -18.93 -24.96 -13.71
CA LYS A 94 -19.88 -25.57 -14.66
C LYS A 94 -19.46 -26.97 -15.09
N ASN A 95 -18.20 -27.16 -15.47
CA ASN A 95 -17.69 -28.47 -15.88
C ASN A 95 -17.73 -29.49 -14.74
N THR A 96 -17.48 -29.05 -13.50
CA THR A 96 -17.51 -29.91 -12.31
C THR A 96 -18.94 -30.30 -11.92
N ILE A 97 -19.89 -29.35 -11.99
CA ILE A 97 -21.32 -29.63 -11.73
C ILE A 97 -21.90 -30.57 -12.78
N ILE A 98 -21.60 -30.36 -14.07
CA ILE A 98 -22.04 -31.27 -15.14
C ILE A 98 -21.45 -32.67 -14.90
N LYS A 99 -20.13 -32.76 -14.64
CA LYS A 99 -19.47 -34.05 -14.37
C LYS A 99 -20.02 -34.77 -13.13
N ALA A 100 -20.35 -34.04 -12.07
CA ALA A 100 -20.99 -34.58 -10.88
C ALA A 100 -22.43 -35.04 -11.16
N LYS A 101 -23.17 -34.31 -12.01
CA LYS A 101 -24.54 -34.65 -12.40
C LYS A 101 -24.59 -35.92 -13.26
N ILE A 102 -23.63 -36.12 -14.17
CA ILE A 102 -23.52 -37.35 -14.98
C ILE A 102 -23.19 -38.54 -14.09
N ARG A 103 -22.19 -38.42 -13.20
CA ARG A 103 -21.89 -39.50 -12.23
C ARG A 103 -23.07 -39.82 -11.33
N GLY A 104 -23.78 -38.81 -10.84
CA GLY A 104 -24.97 -39.01 -10.00
C GLY A 104 -26.07 -39.79 -10.73
N ALA A 105 -26.27 -39.56 -12.03
CA ALA A 105 -27.19 -40.33 -12.86
C ALA A 105 -26.73 -41.78 -13.03
N ASP A 106 -25.44 -42.02 -13.32
CA ASP A 106 -24.87 -43.38 -13.43
C ASP A 106 -25.06 -44.19 -12.13
N PHE A 107 -24.97 -43.54 -10.96
CA PHE A 107 -25.20 -44.21 -9.67
C PHE A 107 -26.68 -44.53 -9.38
N VAL A 108 -27.61 -43.78 -9.96
CA VAL A 108 -29.06 -44.05 -9.81
C VAL A 108 -29.49 -45.18 -10.73
N GLU A 109 -28.94 -45.25 -11.94
CA GLU A 109 -29.22 -46.33 -12.89
C GLU A 109 -28.73 -47.69 -12.37
N TYR A 110 -27.60 -47.73 -11.65
CA TYR A 110 -27.09 -48.97 -11.03
C TYR A 110 -27.92 -49.47 -9.83
N LYS A 111 -28.85 -48.66 -9.31
CA LYS A 111 -29.73 -49.00 -8.16
C LYS A 111 -31.14 -49.44 -8.55
N LEU A 112 -31.49 -49.46 -9.84
CA LEU A 112 -32.75 -50.01 -10.32
C LEU A 112 -32.54 -51.49 -10.67
N PRO A 113 -32.92 -52.45 -9.81
CA PRO A 113 -33.05 -53.84 -10.23
C PRO A 113 -34.24 -53.93 -11.19
N ILE A 114 -34.00 -54.47 -12.38
CA ILE A 114 -35.05 -55.00 -13.27
C ILE A 114 -35.57 -56.30 -12.66
#